data_AF-A0A626VBN0-F1
#
_entry.id   AF-A0A626VBN0-F1
#
_cell.length_a   1.000
_cell.length_b   1.000
_cell.length_c   1.000
_cell.angle_alpha   90.00
_cell.angle_beta   90.00
_cell.angle_gamma   90.00
#
_symmetry.space_group_name_H-M   'P 1'
#
loop_
_entity.id
_entity.type
_entity.pdbx_description
1 polymer ?
#
loop_
_entity_poly.entity_id
_entity_poly.type
_entity_poly.pdbx_seq_one_letter_code
_entity_poly.pdbx_strand_id
1 'polypeptide(L)'
;MEWIFLFLATVFEIIGVIVMKQLVITKNKFYLLALAACFTLSFSFLSLSMQNIAMSVAYAIWTGAGTAGGVMIGVLFYKESKSFLKLFLIAVIITCTAGLKFLS
;
A
#
# COMPACT_ATOMS: atom_id res chain seq x y z
N MET A 1 -4.68 -16.19 10.14
CA MET A 1 -4.68 -16.25 8.67
C MET A 1 -4.98 -14.89 8.06
N GLU A 2 -5.98 -14.17 8.56
CA GLU A 2 -6.35 -12.76 8.29
C GLU A 2 -5.19 -11.77 8.08
N TRP A 3 -4.20 -11.79 8.97
CA TRP A 3 -3.01 -10.93 8.88
C TRP A 3 -2.15 -11.21 7.64
N ILE A 4 -2.17 -12.44 7.12
CA ILE A 4 -1.49 -12.81 5.87
C ILE A 4 -2.26 -12.21 4.69
N PHE A 5 -3.60 -12.23 4.72
CA PHE A 5 -4.40 -11.54 3.69
C PHE A 5 -4.17 -10.04 3.73
N LEU A 6 -4.08 -9.43 4.92
CA LEU A 6 -3.74 -8.02 5.06
C LEU A 6 -2.36 -7.71 4.45
N PHE A 7 -1.36 -8.54 4.74
CA PHE A 7 -0.03 -8.40 4.15
C PHE A 7 -0.05 -8.55 2.62
N LEU A 8 -0.76 -9.55 2.09
CA LEU A 8 -0.95 -9.73 0.65
C LEU A 8 -1.65 -8.53 0.01
N ALA A 9 -2.68 -7.99 0.66
CA ALA A 9 -3.40 -6.81 0.21
C ALA A 9 -2.44 -5.62 0.06
N THR A 10 -1.61 -5.37 1.07
CA THR A 10 -0.59 -4.30 1.02
C THR A 10 0.44 -4.53 -0.09
N VAL A 11 0.91 -5.77 -0.29
CA VAL A 11 1.87 -6.07 -1.37
C VAL A 11 1.25 -5.78 -2.74
N PHE A 12 0.01 -6.21 -2.97
CA PHE A 12 -0.71 -5.94 -4.22
C PHE A 12 -0.98 -4.45 -4.43
N GLU A 13 -1.25 -3.70 -3.36
CA GLU A 13 -1.38 -2.25 -3.43
C GLU A 13 -0.07 -1.59 -3.88
N ILE A 14 1.06 -1.95 -3.26
CA ILE A 14 2.38 -1.42 -3.62
C ILE A 14 2.70 -1.72 -5.09
N ILE A 15 2.44 -2.95 -5.55
CA ILE A 15 2.60 -3.33 -6.96
C ILE A 15 1.65 -2.51 -7.85
N GLY A 16 0.40 -2.30 -7.43
CA GLY A 16 -0.57 -1.45 -8.10
C GLY A 16 -0.07 -0.02 -8.28
N VAL A 17 0.57 0.56 -7.26
CA VAL A 17 1.17 1.90 -7.34
C VAL A 17 2.34 1.95 -8.33
N ILE A 18 3.19 0.91 -8.38
CA ILE A 18 4.26 0.79 -9.39
C ILE A 18 3.66 0.78 -10.80
N VAL A 19 2.67 -0.10 -11.02
CA VAL A 19 1.99 -0.25 -12.31
C VAL A 19 1.30 1.06 -12.71
N MET A 20 0.71 1.78 -11.75
CA MET A 20 0.12 3.09 -11.99
C MET A 20 1.16 4.10 -12.47
N LYS A 21 2.32 4.17 -11.80
CA LYS A 21 3.41 5.07 -12.22
C LYS A 21 3.92 4.68 -13.62
N GLN A 22 4.04 3.39 -13.91
CA GLN A 22 4.46 2.88 -15.22
C GLN A 22 3.42 3.19 -16.31
N LEU A 23 2.13 3.10 -15.99
CA LEU A 23 1.04 3.49 -16.88
C LEU A 23 1.15 4.96 -17.27
N VAL A 24 1.45 5.86 -16.32
CA VAL A 24 1.62 7.29 -16.59
C VAL A 24 2.81 7.55 -17.52
N ILE A 25 3.92 6.81 -17.34
CA ILE A 25 5.14 6.98 -18.15
C ILE A 25 4.96 6.42 -19.56
N THR A 26 4.47 5.18 -19.69
CA THR A 26 4.40 4.49 -20.98
C THR A 26 3.09 4.76 -21.74
N LYS A 27 2.03 5.23 -21.06
CA LYS A 27 0.65 5.40 -21.60
C LYS A 27 0.09 4.15 -22.30
N ASN A 28 0.63 2.97 -22.01
CA ASN A 28 0.21 1.72 -22.62
C ASN A 28 -1.03 1.17 -21.89
N LYS A 29 -2.07 0.85 -22.66
CA LYS A 29 -3.34 0.29 -22.18
C LYS A 29 -3.18 -1.06 -21.47
N PHE A 30 -2.10 -1.80 -21.73
CA PHE A 30 -1.80 -3.05 -21.02
C PHE A 30 -1.62 -2.82 -19.51
N TYR A 31 -0.96 -1.74 -19.10
CA TYR A 31 -0.80 -1.42 -17.69
C TYR A 31 -2.12 -1.04 -17.01
N LEU A 32 -3.14 -0.64 -17.78
CA LEU A 32 -4.46 -0.33 -17.24
C LEU A 32 -5.16 -1.61 -16.79
N LEU A 33 -5.07 -2.68 -17.59
CA LEU A 33 -5.54 -4.02 -17.21
C LEU A 33 -4.76 -4.56 -16.01
N ALA A 34 -3.44 -4.43 -16.00
CA ALA A 34 -2.61 -4.86 -14.87
C ALA A 34 -2.93 -4.08 -13.58
N LEU A 35 -3.20 -2.77 -13.69
CA LEU A 35 -3.62 -1.92 -12.58
C LEU A 35 -4.95 -2.38 -12.00
N ALA A 36 -5.94 -2.60 -12.87
CA ALA A 36 -7.26 -3.08 -12.47
C ALA A 36 -7.15 -4.44 -11.77
N ALA A 37 -6.35 -5.37 -12.30
CA ALA A 37 -6.12 -6.67 -11.68
C ALA A 37 -5.47 -6.56 -10.30
N CYS A 38 -4.40 -5.76 -10.16
CA CYS A 38 -3.70 -5.59 -8.88
C CYS A 38 -4.60 -4.97 -7.81
N PHE A 39 -5.34 -3.90 -8.15
CA PHE A 39 -6.27 -3.27 -7.20
C PHE A 39 -7.43 -4.19 -6.85
N THR A 40 -7.97 -4.93 -7.80
CA THR A 40 -9.04 -5.90 -7.51
C THR A 40 -8.56 -6.96 -6.52
N LEU A 41 -7.38 -7.53 -6.76
CA LEU A 41 -6.77 -8.50 -5.84
C LEU A 41 -6.48 -7.90 -4.46
N SER A 42 -5.93 -6.69 -4.42
CA SER A 42 -5.69 -5.96 -3.17
C SER A 42 -6.97 -5.78 -2.36
N PHE A 43 -8.05 -5.30 -2.99
CA PHE A 43 -9.33 -5.10 -2.32
C PHE A 43 -9.99 -6.42 -1.89
N SER A 44 -9.85 -7.50 -2.69
CA SER A 44 -10.34 -8.82 -2.29
C SER A 44 -9.64 -9.33 -1.03
N PHE A 45 -8.31 -9.23 -0.94
CA PHE A 45 -7.57 -9.64 0.24
C PHE A 45 -7.83 -8.73 1.45
N LEU A 46 -8.00 -7.42 1.23
CA LEU A 46 -8.39 -6.50 2.29
C LEU A 46 -9.77 -6.86 2.86
N SER A 47 -10.74 -7.11 1.98
CA SER A 47 -12.09 -7.53 2.38
C SER A 47 -12.08 -8.82 3.19
N LEU A 48 -11.26 -9.81 2.78
CA LEU A 48 -11.06 -11.03 3.56
C LEU A 48 -10.50 -10.73 4.94
N SER A 49 -9.45 -9.90 5.04
CA SER A 49 -8.85 -9.56 6.35
C SER A 49 -9.81 -8.84 7.30
N MET A 50 -10.78 -8.10 6.75
CA MET A 50 -11.79 -7.35 7.52
C MET A 50 -12.89 -8.25 8.11
N GLN A 51 -12.94 -9.54 7.77
CA GLN A 51 -13.91 -10.47 8.39
C GLN A 51 -13.64 -10.68 9.87
N ASN A 52 -12.39 -10.55 10.28
CA ASN A 52 -11.93 -10.87 11.64
C ASN A 52 -11.06 -9.75 12.25
N ILE A 53 -10.56 -8.80 11.45
CA ILE A 53 -9.88 -7.59 11.92
C ILE A 53 -10.85 -6.42 11.83
N ALA A 54 -10.93 -5.62 12.89
CA ALA A 54 -11.72 -4.39 12.88
C ALA A 54 -11.35 -3.51 11.67
N MET A 55 -12.37 -3.01 10.97
CA MET A 55 -12.19 -2.20 9.76
C MET A 55 -11.22 -1.03 9.96
N SER A 56 -11.30 -0.36 11.12
CA SER A 56 -10.41 0.75 11.51
C SER A 56 -8.94 0.35 11.54
N VAL A 57 -8.63 -0.86 12.02
CA VAL A 57 -7.26 -1.38 12.11
C VAL A 57 -6.79 -1.87 10.76
N ALA A 58 -7.59 -2.69 10.08
CA ALA A 58 -7.23 -3.26 8.79
C ALA A 58 -6.98 -2.14 7.75
N TYR A 59 -7.89 -1.17 7.65
CA TYR A 59 -7.75 -0.07 6.69
C TYR A 59 -6.59 0.86 7.04
N ALA A 60 -6.38 1.18 8.32
CA ALA A 60 -5.25 2.02 8.75
C ALA A 60 -3.90 1.36 8.43
N ILE A 61 -3.74 0.06 8.70
CA ILE A 61 -2.49 -0.65 8.40
C ILE A 61 -2.30 -0.79 6.89
N TRP A 62 -3.35 -1.15 6.14
CA TRP A 62 -3.28 -1.27 4.69
C TRP A 62 -2.83 0.04 4.04
N THR A 63 -3.54 1.14 4.30
CA THR A 63 -3.20 2.47 3.75
C THR A 63 -1.84 2.99 4.21
N GLY A 64 -1.50 2.82 5.50
CA GLY A 64 -0.21 3.28 6.04
C GLY A 64 0.98 2.53 5.45
N ALA A 65 0.88 1.19 5.37
CA ALA A 65 1.94 0.36 4.80
C ALA A 65 2.03 0.52 3.26
N GLY A 66 0.90 0.67 2.56
CA GLY A 66 0.86 0.98 1.14
C GLY A 66 1.52 2.32 0.81
N THR A 67 1.24 3.36 1.60
CA THR A 67 1.87 4.68 1.47
C THR A 67 3.39 4.60 1.69
N ALA A 68 3.82 3.91 2.74
CA ALA A 68 5.23 3.71 3.04
C ALA A 68 5.97 2.98 1.91
N GLY A 69 5.39 1.88 1.42
CA GLY A 69 5.94 1.12 0.30
C GLY A 69 5.99 1.92 -0.99
N GLY A 70 4.92 2.67 -1.31
CA GLY A 70 4.85 3.53 -2.49
C GLY A 70 5.93 4.61 -2.49
N VAL A 71 6.18 5.26 -1.35
CA VAL A 71 7.24 6.28 -1.26
C VAL A 71 8.63 5.65 -1.31
N MET A 72 8.82 4.50 -0.65
CA MET A 72 10.09 3.77 -0.69
C MET A 72 10.44 3.37 -2.13
N ILE A 73 9.46 2.93 -2.91
CA ILE A 73 9.62 2.67 -4.35
C ILE A 73 9.86 3.96 -5.14
N GLY A 74 9.14 5.05 -4.86
CA GLY A 74 9.36 6.35 -5.49
C GLY A 74 10.80 6.84 -5.33
N VAL A 75 11.36 6.68 -4.14
CA VAL A 75 12.74 7.04 -3.82
C VAL A 75 13.76 6.10 -4.47
N LEU A 76 13.52 4.78 -4.43
CA LEU A 76 14.49 3.77 -4.92
C LEU A 76 14.49 3.63 -6.44
N PHE A 77 13.31 3.49 -7.07
CA PHE A 77 13.17 3.22 -8.50
C PHE A 77 13.06 4.48 -9.34
N TYR A 78 12.33 5.49 -8.84
CA TYR A 78 12.05 6.71 -9.61
C TYR A 78 12.96 7.89 -9.23
N LYS A 79 13.95 7.67 -8.35
CA LYS A 79 14.92 8.67 -7.87
C LYS A 79 14.27 9.98 -7.43
N GLU A 80 13.06 9.92 -6.89
CA GLU A 80 12.37 11.11 -6.38
C GLU A 80 13.18 11.72 -5.22
N SER A 81 13.12 13.06 -5.11
CA SER A 81 13.93 13.80 -4.13
C SER A 81 13.67 13.29 -2.71
N LYS A 82 14.76 12.84 -2.06
CA LYS A 82 14.80 12.38 -0.67
C LYS A 82 14.65 13.58 0.25
N SER A 83 13.43 14.08 0.42
CA SER A 83 13.14 15.02 1.48
C SER A 83 13.13 14.27 2.81
N PHE A 84 14.07 14.57 3.69
CA PHE A 84 14.13 14.03 5.05
C PHE A 84 12.79 14.20 5.79
N LEU A 85 12.12 15.32 5.54
CA LEU A 85 10.78 15.63 6.06
C LEU A 85 9.70 14.65 5.58
N LYS A 86 9.74 14.21 4.32
CA LYS A 86 8.80 13.19 3.79
C LYS A 86 8.99 11.85 4.49
N LEU A 87 10.23 11.40 4.65
CA LEU A 87 10.56 10.16 5.34
C LEU A 87 10.13 10.20 6.81
N PHE A 88 10.34 11.33 7.47
CA PHE A 88 9.88 11.54 8.84
C PHE A 88 8.35 11.44 8.97
N LEU A 89 7.60 12.13 8.12
CA LEU A 89 6.12 12.08 8.11
C LEU A 89 5.59 10.66 7.87
N ILE A 90 6.24 9.90 6.98
CA ILE A 90 5.88 8.50 6.72
C ILE A 90 6.18 7.62 7.94
N ALA A 91 7.33 7.81 8.59
CA ALA A 91 7.65 7.09 9.81
C ALA A 91 6.61 7.35 10.91
N VAL A 92 6.11 8.59 11.04
CA VAL A 92 5.01 8.91 11.95
C VAL A 92 3.73 8.15 11.57
N ILE A 93 3.34 8.13 10.29
CA ILE A 93 2.16 7.38 9.82
C ILE A 93 2.29 5.90 10.19
N ILE A 94 3.43 5.27 9.88
CA ILE A 94 3.69 3.85 10.21
C ILE A 94 3.62 3.62 11.71
N THR A 95 4.18 4.52 12.52
CA THR A 95 4.18 4.39 13.98
C THR A 95 2.76 4.48 14.53
N CYS A 96 1.94 5.40 14.03
CA CYS A 96 0.54 5.53 14.41
C CYS A 96 -0.30 4.31 14.01
N THR A 97 -0.11 3.79 12.79
CA THR A 97 -0.85 2.62 12.30
C THR A 97 -0.40 1.33 13.00
N ALA A 98 0.88 1.20 13.32
CA ALA A 98 1.39 0.13 14.17
C ALA A 98 0.84 0.24 15.60
N GLY A 99 0.73 1.45 16.16
CA GLY A 99 0.12 1.70 17.46
C GLY A 99 -1.34 1.24 17.56
N LEU A 100 -2.12 1.43 16.49
CA LEU A 100 -3.51 0.93 16.39
C LEU A 100 -3.61 -0.59 16.52
N LYS A 101 -2.60 -1.35 16.09
CA LYS A 101 -2.54 -2.81 16.28
C LYS A 101 -2.33 -3.21 17.74
N PHE A 102 -1.75 -2.35 18.58
CA PHE A 102 -1.55 -2.65 20.01
C PHE A 102 -2.76 -2.33 20.88
N LEU A 103 -3.66 -1.45 20.40
CA LEU A 103 -4.90 -1.11 21.10
C LEU A 103 -6.09 -2.00 20.73
N SER A 104 -5.99 -2.79 19.65
CA SER A 104 -7.05 -3.67 19.15
C SER A 104 -6.71 -5.13 19.31
#